data_AF-A0A6J7EEU2-F1
#
_entry.id   AF-A0A6J7EEU2-F1
#
_cell.length_a   1.000
_cell.length_b   1.000
_cell.length_c   1.000
_cell.angle_alpha   90.00
_cell.angle_beta   90.00
_cell.angle_gamma   90.00
#
_symmetry.space_group_name_H-M   'P 1'
#
loop_
_entity.id
_entity.type
_entity.pdbx_description
1 polymer ?
#
loop_
_entity_poly.entity_id
_entity_poly.type
_entity_poly.pdbx_seq_one_letter_code
_entity_poly.pdbx_strand_id
1 'polypeptide(L)' 'MFRYAVETERRFYLANGVQVTQVADAARPLIEVVLTDAWVWDMYRKTRFVPKVRVLTFKDVNIEELPPLDL' A
#
# COMPACT_ATOMS: atom_id res chain seq x y z
N MET A 1 -1.15 -16.11 -3.61
CA MET A 1 -0.08 -15.39 -2.90
C MET A 1 -0.24 -13.90 -3.15
N PHE A 2 0.21 -13.04 -2.23
CA PHE A 2 0.22 -11.59 -2.45
C PHE A 2 1.14 -11.21 -3.61
N ARG A 3 0.81 -10.14 -4.33
CA ARG A 3 1.57 -9.65 -5.50
C ARG A 3 2.44 -8.45 -5.17
N TYR A 4 2.09 -7.69 -4.14
CA TYR A 4 2.78 -6.45 -3.81
C TYR A 4 3.09 -6.36 -2.32
N ALA A 5 4.27 -5.84 -2.00
CA ALA A 5 4.58 -5.26 -0.71
C ALA A 5 4.48 -3.72 -0.83
N VAL A 6 3.74 -3.09 0.06
CA VAL A 6 3.56 -1.64 0.08
C VAL A 6 3.89 -1.11 1.46
N GLU A 7 4.83 -0.18 1.54
CA GLU A 7 5.26 0.43 2.79
C GLU A 7 4.95 1.93 2.81
N THR A 8 4.42 2.38 3.93
CA THR A 8 4.23 3.79 4.27
C THR A 8 4.92 4.07 5.60
N GLU A 9 5.07 5.34 5.96
CA GLU A 9 5.69 5.78 7.22
C GLU A 9 5.16 5.06 8.48
N ARG A 10 3.90 4.58 8.46
CA ARG A 10 3.26 3.98 9.64
C ARG A 10 2.88 2.52 9.50
N ARG A 11 2.85 1.97 8.27
CA ARG A 11 2.23 0.67 8.01
C ARG A 11 2.90 -0.05 6.85
N PHE A 12 2.93 -1.37 6.99
CA PHE A 12 3.31 -2.28 5.93
C PHE A 12 2.09 -3.08 5.46
N TYR A 13 1.99 -3.30 4.16
CA TYR A 13 0.90 -4.01 3.53
C TYR A 13 1.44 -5.09 2.60
N LEU A 14 0.78 -6.24 2.59
CA LEU A 14 0.84 -7.17 1.48
C LEU A 14 -0.50 -7.09 0.75
N ALA A 15 -0.50 -6.88 -0.56
CA ALA A 15 -1.73 -6.66 -1.33
C ALA A 15 -1.73 -7.47 -2.64
N ASN A 16 -2.93 -7.78 -3.14
CA ASN A 16 -3.08 -8.36 -4.47
C ASN A 16 -3.22 -7.30 -5.55
N GLY A 17 -3.69 -6.09 -5.23
CA GLY A 17 -3.80 -5.00 -6.21
C GLY A 17 -3.38 -3.67 -5.61
N VAL A 18 -2.77 -2.83 -6.44
CA VAL A 18 -2.28 -1.49 -6.11
C VAL A 18 -2.66 -0.53 -7.23
N GLN A 19 -3.23 0.61 -6.88
CA GLN A 19 -3.49 1.72 -7.80
C GLN A 19 -2.97 3.01 -7.17
N VAL A 20 -2.21 3.79 -7.94
CA VAL A 20 -1.60 5.04 -7.48
C VAL A 20 -2.15 6.21 -8.30
N THR A 21 -2.59 7.26 -7.61
CA THR A 21 -3.08 8.50 -8.23
C THR A 21 -2.38 9.70 -7.58
N GLN A 22 -2.01 10.69 -8.39
CA GLN A 22 -1.51 11.98 -7.90
C GLN A 22 -2.66 12.99 -7.92
N VAL A 23 -2.99 13.58 -6.77
CA VAL A 23 -4.26 14.32 -6.56
C VAL A 23 -4.04 15.86 -6.43
N ALA A 24 -2.81 16.39 -6.59
CA ALA A 24 -2.57 17.84 -6.43
C ALA A 24 -1.39 18.40 -7.26
N ASP A 25 -1.33 19.74 -7.34
CA ASP A 25 -0.39 20.55 -8.14
C ASP A 25 1.07 20.52 -7.61
N ALA A 26 2.01 20.86 -8.50
CA ALA A 26 3.44 20.53 -8.51
C ALA A 26 4.24 20.86 -7.23
N ALA A 27 3.73 21.74 -6.35
CA ALA A 27 4.45 22.14 -5.15
C ALA A 27 4.37 21.12 -3.99
N ARG A 28 3.25 20.39 -3.86
CA ARG A 28 3.05 19.35 -2.83
C ARG A 28 2.09 18.27 -3.34
N PRO A 29 2.59 17.27 -4.07
CA PRO A 29 1.73 16.20 -4.60
C PRO A 29 1.14 15.38 -3.44
N LEU A 30 -0.19 15.28 -3.42
CA LEU A 30 -0.88 14.29 -2.61
C LEU A 30 -0.89 12.97 -3.37
N ILE A 31 -0.28 11.94 -2.80
CA ILE A 31 -0.28 10.59 -3.35
C ILE A 31 -1.44 9.83 -2.71
N GLU A 32 -2.31 9.30 -3.56
CA GLU A 32 -3.37 8.37 -3.20
C GLU A 32 -2.98 6.97 -3.64
N VAL A 33 -2.98 6.01 -2.71
CA VAL A 33 -2.76 4.59 -3.01
C VAL A 33 -3.98 3.80 -2.56
N VAL A 34 -4.59 3.08 -3.51
CA VAL A 34 -5.69 2.15 -3.25
C VAL A 34 -5.14 0.73 -3.33
N LEU A 35 -5.27 -0.01 -2.24
CA LEU A 35 -4.89 -1.43 -2.16
C LEU A 35 -6.16 -2.29 -2.12
N THR A 36 -6.14 -3.42 -2.81
CA THR A 36 -7.20 -4.42 -2.78
C THR A 36 -6.67 -5.74 -2.22
N ASP A 37 -7.49 -6.40 -1.41
CA ASP A 37 -7.15 -7.67 -0.74
C ASP A 37 -5.83 -7.55 0.02
N ALA A 38 -5.81 -6.67 1.03
CA ALA A 38 -4.60 -6.30 1.73
C ALA A 38 -4.52 -6.94 3.11
N TRP A 39 -3.41 -7.59 3.41
CA TRP A 39 -3.00 -7.87 4.77
C TRP A 39 -2.21 -6.69 5.33
N VAL A 40 -2.53 -6.25 6.55
CA VAL A 40 -1.95 -5.06 7.16
C VAL A 40 -1.17 -5.41 8.41
N TRP A 41 0.05 -4.88 8.50
CA TRP A 41 0.82 -4.78 9.73
C TRP A 41 0.89 -3.33 10.20
N ASP A 42 0.46 -3.11 11.43
CA ASP A 42 0.44 -1.81 12.11
C ASP A 42 0.95 -2.04 13.53
N MET A 43 2.02 -1.36 13.93
CA MET A 43 2.70 -1.59 15.22
C MET A 43 1.76 -1.45 16.43
N TYR A 44 0.68 -0.69 16.29
CA TYR A 44 -0.25 -0.36 17.36
C TYR A 44 -1.57 -1.16 17.31
N ARG A 45 -1.73 -2.06 16.33
CA ARG A 45 -2.98 -2.82 16.13
C ARG A 45 -2.69 -4.27 15.75
N LYS A 46 -3.65 -5.16 16.03
CA LYS A 46 -3.56 -6.54 15.53
C LYS A 46 -3.53 -6.56 14.00
N THR A 47 -2.78 -7.50 13.45
CA THR A 47 -2.76 -7.80 12.03
C THR A 47 -4.14 -8.26 11.59
N ARG A 48 -4.54 -7.84 10.39
CA ARG A 48 -5.84 -8.20 9.82
C ARG A 48 -5.78 -8.15 8.31
N PHE A 49 -6.65 -8.91 7.69
CA PHE A 49 -6.94 -8.80 6.27
C PHE A 49 -8.09 -7.81 6.06
N VAL A 50 -7.96 -6.94 5.06
CA VAL A 50 -8.97 -5.94 4.68
C VAL A 50 -9.21 -5.98 3.18
N PRO A 51 -10.47 -5.92 2.73
CA PRO A 51 -10.79 -6.01 1.30
C PRO A 51 -10.29 -4.80 0.51
N LYS A 52 -10.25 -3.62 1.14
CA LYS A 52 -9.79 -2.38 0.52
C LYS A 52 -9.09 -1.47 1.52
N VAL A 53 -7.94 -0.91 1.13
CA VAL A 53 -7.24 0.15 1.86
C VAL A 53 -7.13 1.36 0.95
N ARG A 54 -7.25 2.55 1.54
CA ARG A 54 -7.01 3.81 0.87
C ARG A 54 -6.01 4.60 1.73
N VAL A 55 -4.83 4.86 1.17
CA VAL A 55 -3.76 5.65 1.78
C VAL A 55 -3.72 7.00 1.09
N LEU A 56 -3.69 8.07 1.87
CA LEU A 56 -3.50 9.44 1.40
C LEU A 56 -2.28 10.01 2.12
N THR A 57 -1.26 10.42 1.38
CA THR A 57 0.01 10.85 1.97
C THR A 57 0.73 11.91 1.13
N PHE A 58 1.46 12.79 1.81
CA PHE A 58 2.42 13.72 1.20
C PHE A 58 3.87 13.23 1.38
N LYS A 59 4.04 12.02 1.89
CA LYS A 59 5.31 11.31 2.08
C LYS A 59 5.43 10.20 1.05
N ASP A 60 6.63 9.64 0.97
CA ASP A 60 6.93 8.53 0.08
C ASP A 60 6.08 7.29 0.42
N VAL A 61 5.83 6.50 -0.63
CA VAL A 61 5.22 5.17 -0.54
C VAL A 61 6.11 4.24 -1.36
N ASN A 62 6.66 3.24 -0.71
CA ASN A 62 7.42 2.20 -1.40
C ASN A 62 6.47 1.11 -1.88
N ILE A 63 6.56 0.73 -3.15
CA ILE A 63 5.71 -0.30 -3.77
C ILE A 63 6.63 -1.27 -4.49
N GLU A 64 6.66 -2.50 -4.00
CA GLU A 64 7.47 -3.58 -4.56
C GLU A 64 6.55 -4.65 -5.13
N GLU A 65 6.78 -5.05 -6.38
CA GLU A 65 6.20 -6.26 -6.95
C GLU A 65 6.97 -7.46 -6.41
N LEU A 66 6.24 -8.38 -5.78
CA LEU A 66 6.81 -9.60 -5.24
C LEU A 66 7.05 -10.60 -6.38
N PRO A 67 8.12 -11.39 -6.33
CA PRO A 67 8.32 -12.44 -7.32
C PRO A 67 7.09 -13.36 -7.33
N PRO A 68 6.68 -13.87 -8.51
CA PRO A 68 5.76 -14.98 -8.58
C PRO A 68 6.27 -16.08 -7.65
N LEU A 69 5.37 -16.76 -6.94
CA LEU A 69 5.78 -17.96 -6.21
C LEU A 69 6.24 -18.96 -7.27
N ASP A 70 7.55 -19.09 -7.47
CA ASP A 70 8.13 -20.22 -8.19
C ASP A 70 7.69 -21.47 -7.42
N LEU A 71 6.88 -22.30 -8.08
CA LEU A 71 6.48 -23.62 -7.59
C LEU A 71 7.60 -24.64 -7.83
#